data_AF-J4I3L5-F1
#
_entry.id   AF-J4I3L5-F1
#
_cell.length_a   1.000
_cell.length_b   1.000
_cell.length_c   1.000
_cell.angle_alpha   90.00
_cell.angle_beta   90.00
_cell.angle_gamma   90.00
#
_symmetry.space_group_name_H-M   'P 1'
#
loop_
_entity.id
_entity.type
_entity.pdbx_description
1 polymer ?
#
loop_
_entity_poly.entity_id
_entity_poly.type
_entity_poly.pdbx_seq_one_letter_code
_entity_poly.pdbx_strand_id
1 'polypeptide(L)'
;MPLQSSANLTRQERLAQRLASDPALKAHYNSSLDKHHIKTLSRPAVRTHERIRKYWAEYVDTVEDGGLSRDIVIGAKRPPLEHCKGFVRWMSMSLKGAVNRRSTFISVRSLTMYAAVFLACWPRYANIFISKEYRYQVLSYINGDLIAAVSIPSAMRAKPIAETVDVTIVIDACWNDTTHFRTNRMRLQLIFGVDFISITAERSGGVVESSCYLGTNEALVYGDFEFWWVPRKDDPYHPLLVILGGIGKLKGGRQNEAMRREFFLFLQGLAQRAYCSSTLLYTLGIEDKIFMDVSSMAEIVTPKVPVTKPLKLRIHPDKKKLLIMRDEEYDQENKKWVISKTRALPYMRFTKHIRIMCLRAGFESHITPHCLRRGQANKVNLQVTEAERNLIMGHTPHSSVFHNAYASRTSTVDLASIFFRESQDATRVKIMQICSVHSAMACSHNKAKTILSMSRNRDLNAPVELPFEERQKLLDEPELVEMLERRQMLLVQVAELEQTLGHGHDEEIECEMCALEEEAAVVLRNYNTTIERETRVRLELVRAQYFDEASYRAINGITSARTTGMAAQKLHDILPSGVGVKGPNDWDQEFN
;
A
#
# COMPACT_ATOMS: atom_id res chain seq x y z
N MET A 1 15.14 22.97 47.69
CA MET A 1 14.29 21.78 47.49
C MET A 1 14.98 20.60 48.16
N PRO A 2 14.31 19.84 49.05
CA PRO A 2 14.91 18.64 49.62
C PRO A 2 15.15 17.60 48.52
N LEU A 3 16.22 16.80 48.67
CA LEU A 3 16.53 15.69 47.77
C LEU A 3 15.39 14.66 47.85
N GLN A 4 14.65 14.50 46.76
CA GLN A 4 13.65 13.44 46.61
C GLN A 4 14.36 12.11 46.34
N SER A 5 15.04 11.53 47.34
CA SER A 5 15.37 10.10 47.26
C SER A 5 14.12 9.32 47.63
N SER A 6 13.39 8.82 46.63
CA SER A 6 12.31 7.86 46.89
C SER A 6 12.91 6.64 47.59
N ALA A 7 12.39 6.26 48.76
CA ALA A 7 12.80 5.04 49.43
C ALA A 7 12.65 3.86 48.45
N ASN A 8 13.72 3.07 48.29
CA ASN A 8 13.70 1.93 47.40
C ASN A 8 12.76 0.86 47.97
N LEU A 9 11.53 0.80 47.45
CA LEU A 9 10.59 -0.27 47.77
C LEU A 9 11.24 -1.63 47.53
N THR A 10 11.03 -2.55 48.46
CA THR A 10 11.39 -3.97 48.31
C THR A 10 10.62 -4.60 47.15
N ARG A 11 11.07 -5.77 46.69
CA ARG A 11 10.41 -6.48 45.57
C ARG A 11 8.97 -6.89 45.93
N GLN A 12 8.72 -7.27 47.19
CA GLN A 12 7.38 -7.62 47.68
C GLN A 12 6.47 -6.40 47.76
N GLU A 13 6.95 -5.27 48.27
CA GLU A 13 6.17 -4.02 48.30
C GLU A 13 5.83 -3.55 46.88
N ARG A 14 6.78 -3.63 45.94
CA ARG A 14 6.51 -3.32 44.52
C ARG A 14 5.47 -4.26 43.92
N LEU A 15 5.52 -5.55 44.24
CA LEU A 15 4.54 -6.53 43.75
C LEU A 15 3.15 -6.23 44.34
N ALA A 16 3.06 -6.06 45.65
CA ALA A 16 1.81 -5.74 46.34
C ALA A 16 1.20 -4.43 45.82
N GLN A 17 2.03 -3.39 45.64
CA GLN A 17 1.60 -2.11 45.08
C GLN A 17 1.08 -2.27 43.65
N ARG A 18 1.77 -3.04 42.79
CA ARG A 18 1.33 -3.26 41.40
C ARG A 18 0.04 -4.05 41.30
N LEU A 19 -0.08 -5.14 42.08
CA LEU A 19 -1.30 -5.96 42.12
C LEU A 19 -2.48 -5.21 42.76
N ALA A 20 -2.21 -4.26 43.67
CA ALA A 20 -3.24 -3.38 44.22
C ALA A 20 -3.66 -2.29 43.21
N SER A 21 -2.72 -1.76 42.43
CA SER A 21 -2.98 -0.66 41.49
C SER A 21 -3.67 -1.09 40.19
N ASP A 22 -3.55 -2.36 39.79
CA ASP A 22 -4.08 -2.86 38.52
C ASP A 22 -4.86 -4.17 38.73
N PRO A 23 -6.21 -4.11 38.79
CA PRO A 23 -7.06 -5.28 38.92
C PRO A 23 -6.89 -6.32 37.80
N ALA A 24 -6.58 -5.88 36.57
CA ALA A 24 -6.38 -6.77 35.44
C ALA A 24 -5.05 -7.54 35.58
N LEU A 25 -3.99 -6.87 36.03
CA LEU A 25 -2.73 -7.51 36.36
C LEU A 25 -2.90 -8.52 37.50
N LYS A 26 -3.68 -8.20 38.52
CA LYS A 26 -3.98 -9.11 39.64
C LYS A 26 -4.71 -10.36 39.17
N ALA A 27 -5.74 -10.20 38.34
CA ALA A 27 -6.46 -11.33 37.75
C ALA A 27 -5.53 -12.21 36.89
N HIS A 28 -4.63 -11.60 36.12
CA HIS A 28 -3.66 -12.33 35.31
C HIS A 28 -2.63 -13.09 36.18
N TYR A 29 -2.10 -12.45 37.22
CA TYR A 29 -1.14 -13.04 38.14
C TYR A 29 -1.70 -14.28 38.84
N ASN A 30 -2.99 -14.25 39.20
CA ASN A 30 -3.68 -15.38 39.82
C ASN A 30 -4.21 -16.41 38.81
N SER A 31 -4.10 -16.17 37.51
CA SER A 31 -4.63 -17.08 36.49
C SER A 31 -3.74 -18.32 36.35
N SER A 32 -4.36 -19.47 36.05
CA SER A 32 -3.60 -20.70 35.77
C SER A 32 -2.69 -20.51 34.55
N LEU A 33 -1.43 -20.93 34.73
CA LEU A 33 -0.43 -21.04 33.67
C LEU A 33 -0.47 -22.40 32.98
N ASP A 34 -1.27 -23.35 33.48
CA ASP A 34 -1.46 -24.67 32.88
C ASP A 34 -2.45 -24.60 31.70
N LYS A 35 -2.03 -23.88 30.66
CA LYS A 35 -2.78 -23.75 29.41
C LYS A 35 -1.82 -23.74 28.24
N HIS A 36 -2.26 -24.24 27.10
CA HIS A 36 -1.44 -24.21 25.91
C HIS A 36 -1.34 -22.77 25.37
N HIS A 37 -0.14 -22.19 25.42
CA HIS A 37 0.12 -20.84 24.95
C HIS A 37 0.41 -20.84 23.45
N ILE A 38 -0.55 -20.33 22.67
CA ILE A 38 -0.39 -20.22 21.22
C ILE A 38 -0.17 -18.76 20.85
N LYS A 39 0.78 -18.51 19.95
CA LYS A 39 1.02 -17.18 19.39
C LYS A 39 -0.26 -16.58 18.80
N THR A 40 -0.58 -15.35 19.18
CA THR A 40 -1.67 -14.58 18.57
C THR A 40 -1.37 -14.31 17.09
N LEU A 41 -2.31 -14.66 16.23
CA LEU A 41 -2.20 -14.44 14.79
C LEU A 41 -2.76 -13.08 14.40
N SER A 42 -2.16 -12.45 13.39
CA SER A 42 -2.75 -11.25 12.78
C SER A 42 -3.98 -11.61 11.96
N ARG A 43 -4.88 -10.64 11.73
CA ARG A 43 -6.10 -10.84 10.91
C ARG A 43 -5.82 -11.50 9.54
N PRO A 44 -4.80 -11.09 8.76
CA PRO A 44 -4.46 -11.77 7.51
C PRO A 44 -3.98 -13.22 7.68
N ALA A 45 -3.28 -13.53 8.78
CA ALA A 45 -2.86 -14.88 9.07
C ALA A 45 -4.06 -15.77 9.44
N VAL A 46 -5.01 -15.27 10.23
CA VAL A 46 -6.27 -15.97 10.54
C VAL A 46 -7.04 -16.31 9.26
N ARG A 47 -7.24 -15.33 8.35
CA ARG A 47 -7.87 -15.59 7.04
C ARG A 47 -7.15 -16.64 6.21
N THR A 48 -5.81 -16.70 6.33
CA THR A 48 -5.04 -17.73 5.66
C THR A 48 -5.29 -19.11 6.27
N HIS A 49 -5.34 -19.21 7.60
CA HIS A 49 -5.72 -20.47 8.28
C HIS A 49 -7.14 -20.93 7.91
N GLU A 50 -8.12 -20.01 7.90
CA GLU A 50 -9.50 -20.31 7.47
C GLU A 50 -9.55 -20.86 6.05
N ARG A 51 -8.87 -20.19 5.12
CA ARG A 51 -8.78 -20.65 3.72
C ARG A 51 -8.12 -22.02 3.60
N ILE A 52 -7.03 -22.29 4.33
CA ILE A 52 -6.37 -23.59 4.29
C ILE A 52 -7.24 -24.70 4.88
N ARG A 53 -7.99 -24.41 5.95
CA ARG A 53 -8.97 -25.36 6.51
C ARG A 53 -10.11 -25.63 5.52
N LYS A 54 -10.59 -24.62 4.80
CA LYS A 54 -11.56 -24.78 3.71
C LYS A 54 -11.02 -25.69 2.60
N TYR A 55 -9.79 -25.44 2.14
CA TYR A 55 -9.15 -26.29 1.13
C TYR A 55 -8.96 -27.73 1.61
N TRP A 56 -8.66 -27.94 2.90
CA TRP A 56 -8.58 -29.27 3.47
C TRP A 56 -9.94 -29.99 3.42
N ALA A 57 -11.02 -29.31 3.80
CA ALA A 57 -12.36 -29.88 3.72
C ALA A 57 -12.74 -30.25 2.27
N GLU A 58 -12.46 -29.36 1.31
CA GLU A 58 -12.67 -29.63 -0.13
C GLU A 58 -11.87 -30.86 -0.61
N TYR A 59 -10.62 -31.01 -0.15
CA TYR A 59 -9.81 -32.19 -0.48
C TYR A 59 -10.37 -33.47 0.14
N VAL A 60 -10.79 -33.45 1.41
CA VAL A 60 -11.39 -34.62 2.07
C VAL A 60 -12.63 -35.09 1.32
N ASP A 61 -13.45 -34.17 0.80
CA ASP A 61 -14.64 -34.48 0.00
C ASP A 61 -14.30 -35.18 -1.35
N THR A 62 -13.04 -35.13 -1.80
CA THR A 62 -12.58 -35.80 -3.04
C THR A 62 -11.97 -37.19 -2.82
N VAL A 63 -11.82 -37.64 -1.58
CA VAL A 63 -11.21 -38.94 -1.25
C VAL A 63 -12.29 -39.93 -0.85
N GLU A 64 -12.45 -41.03 -1.61
CA GLU A 64 -13.62 -41.93 -1.53
C GLU A 64 -13.80 -42.68 -0.19
N ASP A 65 -12.75 -42.92 0.59
CA ASP A 65 -12.89 -43.43 1.97
C ASP A 65 -11.56 -43.26 2.75
N GLY A 66 -11.61 -43.16 4.10
CA GLY A 66 -10.37 -43.17 4.90
C GLY A 66 -10.41 -42.66 6.33
N GLY A 67 -11.58 -42.35 6.91
CA GLY A 67 -11.68 -41.89 8.30
C GLY A 67 -10.96 -40.56 8.59
N LEU A 68 -10.76 -39.73 7.57
CA LEU A 68 -10.19 -38.39 7.69
C LEU A 68 -11.22 -37.44 8.28
N SER A 69 -10.80 -36.61 9.24
CA SER A 69 -11.65 -35.54 9.75
C SER A 69 -11.69 -34.39 8.75
N ARG A 70 -12.90 -34.02 8.32
CA ARG A 70 -13.17 -32.83 7.50
C ARG A 70 -12.67 -31.57 8.22
N ASP A 71 -12.92 -31.49 9.53
CA ASP A 71 -12.58 -30.34 10.35
C ASP A 71 -11.32 -30.59 11.19
N ILE A 72 -10.47 -29.55 11.28
CA ILE A 72 -9.30 -29.54 12.18
C ILE A 72 -9.75 -28.94 13.50
N VAL A 73 -10.26 -29.79 14.39
CA VAL A 73 -10.80 -29.44 15.70
C VAL A 73 -10.27 -30.38 16.79
N ILE A 74 -10.48 -30.05 18.05
CA ILE A 74 -10.11 -30.91 19.18
C ILE A 74 -10.82 -32.26 19.03
N GLY A 75 -10.06 -33.36 19.16
CA GLY A 75 -10.56 -34.73 18.98
C GLY A 75 -10.43 -35.27 17.54
N ALA A 76 -10.10 -34.43 16.55
CA ALA A 76 -9.81 -34.89 15.19
C ALA A 76 -8.57 -35.80 15.17
N LYS A 77 -8.57 -36.86 14.36
CA LYS A 77 -7.38 -37.70 14.16
C LYS A 77 -6.38 -37.00 13.23
N ARG A 78 -5.09 -37.10 13.56
CA ARG A 78 -4.01 -36.63 12.69
C ARG A 78 -4.05 -37.39 11.35
N PRO A 79 -3.98 -36.70 10.19
CA PRO A 79 -4.00 -37.37 8.91
C PRO A 79 -2.71 -38.20 8.72
N PRO A 80 -2.81 -39.41 8.13
CA PRO A 80 -1.65 -40.16 7.66
C PRO A 80 -0.77 -39.31 6.73
N LEU A 81 0.52 -39.62 6.69
CA LEU A 81 1.50 -38.85 5.90
C LEU A 81 1.14 -38.82 4.41
N GLU A 82 0.62 -39.94 3.90
CA GLU A 82 0.16 -40.07 2.52
C GLU A 82 -0.94 -39.05 2.19
N HIS A 83 -1.97 -38.93 3.02
CA HIS A 83 -3.05 -37.95 2.78
C HIS A 83 -2.58 -36.51 2.90
N CYS A 84 -1.57 -36.21 3.73
CA CYS A 84 -0.98 -34.87 3.74
C CYS A 84 -0.20 -34.57 2.46
N LYS A 85 0.55 -35.55 1.92
CA LYS A 85 1.21 -35.42 0.61
C LYS A 85 0.16 -35.30 -0.52
N GLY A 86 -0.91 -36.10 -0.45
CA GLY A 86 -2.05 -36.05 -1.34
C GLY A 86 -2.76 -34.69 -1.35
N PHE A 87 -2.96 -34.09 -0.18
CA PHE A 87 -3.53 -32.73 -0.06
C PHE A 87 -2.63 -31.67 -0.70
N VAL A 88 -1.33 -31.77 -0.49
CA VAL A 88 -0.36 -30.86 -1.10
C VAL A 88 -0.33 -31.01 -2.63
N ARG A 89 -0.42 -32.25 -3.13
CA ARG A 89 -0.58 -32.55 -4.56
C ARG A 89 -1.90 -31.99 -5.11
N TRP A 90 -3.00 -32.17 -4.38
CA TRP A 90 -4.29 -31.60 -4.75
C TRP A 90 -4.20 -30.07 -4.86
N MET A 91 -3.63 -29.40 -3.85
CA MET A 91 -3.43 -27.95 -3.88
C MET A 91 -2.57 -27.49 -5.06
N SER A 92 -1.55 -28.27 -5.47
CA SER A 92 -0.71 -27.88 -6.60
C SER A 92 -1.44 -27.96 -7.94
N MET A 93 -2.45 -28.82 -8.05
CA MET A 93 -3.24 -29.02 -9.27
C MET A 93 -4.51 -28.17 -9.30
N SER A 94 -5.11 -27.87 -8.15
CA SER A 94 -6.39 -27.14 -8.06
C SER A 94 -6.22 -25.62 -7.89
N LEU A 95 -5.11 -25.15 -7.30
CA LEU A 95 -4.95 -23.74 -6.97
C LEU A 95 -4.25 -22.96 -8.08
N LYS A 96 -4.83 -21.82 -8.45
CA LYS A 96 -4.24 -20.86 -9.39
C LYS A 96 -3.29 -19.88 -8.70
N GLY A 97 -2.08 -19.74 -9.25
CA GLY A 97 -1.06 -18.81 -8.76
C GLY A 97 -1.13 -17.43 -9.40
N ALA A 98 -0.45 -16.46 -8.79
CA ALA A 98 -0.37 -15.07 -9.26
C ALA A 98 1.05 -14.66 -9.71
N VAL A 99 1.86 -15.61 -10.20
CA VAL A 99 3.25 -15.36 -10.62
C VAL A 99 3.28 -14.45 -11.85
N ASN A 100 2.42 -14.73 -12.83
CA ASN A 100 2.13 -13.90 -13.98
C ASN A 100 0.64 -14.07 -14.36
N ARG A 101 0.11 -13.20 -15.24
CA ARG A 101 -1.31 -13.20 -15.63
C ARG A 101 -1.76 -14.51 -16.31
N ARG A 102 -0.82 -15.28 -16.86
CA ARG A 102 -1.05 -16.55 -17.57
C ARG A 102 -0.82 -17.79 -16.69
N SER A 103 -0.44 -17.61 -15.42
CA SER A 103 -0.13 -18.72 -14.52
C SER A 103 -1.41 -19.45 -14.17
N THR A 104 -1.51 -20.71 -14.59
CA THR A 104 -2.62 -21.61 -14.26
C THR A 104 -2.39 -22.30 -12.92
N PHE A 105 -1.14 -22.52 -12.53
CA PHE A 105 -0.75 -23.22 -11.29
C PHE A 105 -0.24 -22.27 -10.21
N ILE A 106 -0.40 -22.68 -8.94
CA ILE A 106 0.24 -22.07 -7.77
C ILE A 106 1.77 -22.14 -7.87
N SER A 107 2.51 -21.23 -7.24
CA SER A 107 3.97 -21.34 -7.21
C SER A 107 4.46 -22.26 -6.10
N VAL A 108 5.63 -22.89 -6.31
CA VAL A 108 6.29 -23.74 -5.30
C VAL A 108 6.40 -23.02 -3.95
N ARG A 109 6.80 -21.75 -3.97
CA ARG A 109 6.91 -20.93 -2.75
C ARG A 109 5.57 -20.77 -2.03
N SER A 110 4.48 -20.54 -2.75
CA SER A 110 3.16 -20.34 -2.15
C SER A 110 2.60 -21.66 -1.63
N LEU A 111 2.79 -22.74 -2.37
CA LEU A 111 2.43 -24.10 -1.96
C LEU A 111 3.17 -24.50 -0.66
N THR A 112 4.48 -24.29 -0.60
CA THR A 112 5.29 -24.55 0.60
C THR A 112 4.81 -23.75 1.80
N MET A 113 4.43 -22.48 1.61
CA MET A 113 3.83 -21.67 2.67
C MET A 113 2.46 -22.21 3.11
N TYR A 114 1.60 -22.60 2.17
CA TYR A 114 0.28 -23.17 2.48
C TYR A 114 0.39 -24.51 3.20
N ALA A 115 1.31 -25.38 2.78
CA ALA A 115 1.63 -26.61 3.50
C ALA A 115 2.13 -26.31 4.92
N ALA A 116 3.02 -25.33 5.10
CA ALA A 116 3.48 -24.94 6.44
C ALA A 116 2.36 -24.40 7.34
N VAL A 117 1.42 -23.62 6.79
CA VAL A 117 0.23 -23.14 7.51
C VAL A 117 -0.71 -24.29 7.86
N PHE A 118 -0.93 -25.22 6.92
CA PHE A 118 -1.72 -26.43 7.16
C PHE A 118 -1.16 -27.23 8.34
N LEU A 119 0.14 -27.52 8.33
CA LEU A 119 0.80 -28.22 9.43
C LEU A 119 0.71 -27.46 10.76
N ALA A 120 0.69 -26.12 10.72
CA ALA A 120 0.51 -25.27 11.90
C ALA A 120 -0.96 -25.20 12.40
N CYS A 121 -1.94 -25.61 11.60
CA CYS A 121 -3.34 -25.69 12.03
C CYS A 121 -3.57 -26.80 13.05
N TRP A 122 -2.88 -27.94 12.91
CA TRP A 122 -3.02 -29.09 13.81
C TRP A 122 -2.71 -28.80 15.29
N PRO A 123 -1.54 -28.25 15.66
CA PRO A 123 -1.28 -27.91 17.05
C PRO A 123 -2.18 -26.78 17.54
N ARG A 124 -2.65 -25.89 16.65
CA ARG A 124 -3.46 -24.73 17.03
C ARG A 124 -4.92 -25.07 17.32
N TYR A 125 -5.54 -25.89 16.46
CA TYR A 125 -7.00 -26.11 16.49
C TYR A 125 -7.38 -27.51 16.94
N ALA A 126 -6.49 -28.51 16.76
CA ALA A 126 -6.72 -29.88 17.18
C ALA A 126 -5.90 -30.28 18.41
N ASN A 127 -5.00 -29.42 18.89
CA ASN A 127 -4.03 -29.72 19.94
C ASN A 127 -3.13 -30.94 19.61
N ILE A 128 -2.84 -31.13 18.32
CA ILE A 128 -2.02 -32.25 17.83
C ILE A 128 -0.66 -31.73 17.39
N PHE A 129 0.38 -32.19 18.05
CA PHE A 129 1.75 -31.87 17.65
C PHE A 129 2.16 -32.65 16.39
N ILE A 130 2.67 -31.93 15.39
CA ILE A 130 3.24 -32.53 14.18
C ILE A 130 4.75 -32.63 14.36
N SER A 131 5.29 -33.84 14.24
CA SER A 131 6.74 -34.08 14.40
C SER A 131 7.56 -33.38 13.31
N LYS A 132 8.82 -33.09 13.64
CA LYS A 132 9.79 -32.50 12.68
C LYS A 132 9.97 -33.39 11.46
N GLU A 133 10.04 -34.71 11.66
CA GLU A 133 10.17 -35.68 10.57
C GLU A 133 8.97 -35.64 9.63
N TYR A 134 7.74 -35.62 10.17
CA TYR A 134 6.54 -35.51 9.35
C TYR A 134 6.55 -34.24 8.49
N ARG A 135 6.94 -33.10 9.09
CA ARG A 135 7.08 -31.84 8.37
C ARG A 135 8.18 -31.91 7.30
N TYR A 136 9.32 -32.52 7.61
CA TYR A 136 10.42 -32.71 6.67
C TYR A 136 9.98 -33.52 5.46
N GLN A 137 9.32 -34.67 5.67
CA GLN A 137 8.80 -35.53 4.60
C GLN A 137 7.83 -34.81 3.66
N VAL A 138 6.94 -33.97 4.18
CA VAL A 138 6.01 -33.17 3.35
C VAL A 138 6.76 -32.13 2.53
N LEU A 139 7.72 -31.43 3.13
CA LEU A 139 8.50 -30.40 2.43
C LEU A 139 9.46 -31.01 1.40
N SER A 140 10.07 -32.16 1.68
CA SER A 140 10.91 -32.90 0.74
C SER A 140 10.11 -33.41 -0.44
N TYR A 141 8.89 -33.92 -0.21
CA TYR A 141 7.97 -34.31 -1.29
C TYR A 141 7.65 -33.13 -2.22
N ILE A 142 7.38 -31.93 -1.66
CA ILE A 142 7.16 -30.72 -2.47
C ILE A 142 8.36 -30.41 -3.35
N ASN A 143 9.57 -30.43 -2.78
CA ASN A 143 10.77 -29.99 -3.49
C ASN A 143 11.41 -31.08 -4.38
N GLY A 144 10.97 -32.32 -4.27
CA GLY A 144 11.42 -33.47 -5.08
C GLY A 144 10.30 -33.96 -5.99
N ASP A 145 9.70 -35.09 -5.63
CA ASP A 145 8.74 -35.84 -6.44
C ASP A 145 7.63 -34.99 -7.05
N LEU A 146 7.07 -34.04 -6.28
CA LEU A 146 5.93 -33.25 -6.74
C LEU A 146 6.30 -32.27 -7.86
N ILE A 147 7.45 -31.59 -7.76
CA ILE A 147 7.93 -30.69 -8.82
C ILE A 147 8.39 -31.47 -10.04
N ALA A 148 8.92 -32.69 -9.85
CA ALA A 148 9.25 -33.58 -10.96
C ALA A 148 7.99 -34.04 -11.72
N ALA A 149 6.89 -34.29 -11.00
CA ALA A 149 5.63 -34.77 -11.58
C ALA A 149 4.72 -33.66 -12.13
N VAL A 150 4.76 -32.46 -11.55
CA VAL A 150 3.89 -31.33 -11.92
C VAL A 150 4.77 -30.12 -12.24
N SER A 151 4.58 -29.51 -13.42
CA SER A 151 5.30 -28.30 -13.85
C SER A 151 4.86 -27.04 -13.09
N ILE A 152 5.09 -27.03 -11.78
CA ILE A 152 4.75 -25.93 -10.88
C ILE A 152 5.76 -24.80 -11.08
N PRO A 153 5.33 -23.55 -11.33
CA PRO A 153 6.24 -22.44 -11.53
C PRO A 153 7.07 -22.16 -10.26
N SER A 154 8.39 -22.22 -10.40
CA SER A 154 9.36 -21.73 -9.43
C SER A 154 9.75 -20.26 -9.66
N ALA A 155 9.28 -19.68 -10.77
CA ALA A 155 9.57 -18.33 -11.18
C ALA A 155 9.16 -17.30 -10.11
N MET A 156 10.03 -16.32 -9.90
CA MET A 156 9.74 -15.20 -9.02
C MET A 156 9.00 -14.12 -9.80
N ARG A 157 7.93 -13.57 -9.23
CA ARG A 157 7.26 -12.38 -9.78
C ARG A 157 8.28 -11.24 -9.95
N ALA A 158 8.18 -10.51 -11.06
CA ALA A 158 8.99 -9.33 -11.29
C ALA A 158 8.88 -8.34 -10.10
N LYS A 159 10.02 -7.82 -9.68
CA LYS A 159 10.13 -6.85 -8.59
C LYS A 159 10.59 -5.51 -9.15
N PRO A 160 9.69 -4.75 -9.80
CA PRO A 160 10.06 -3.48 -10.38
C PRO A 160 10.58 -2.50 -9.33
N ILE A 161 11.42 -1.58 -9.77
CA ILE A 161 12.09 -0.59 -8.93
C ILE A 161 11.58 0.77 -9.40
N ALA A 162 11.05 1.57 -8.48
CA ALA A 162 10.66 2.94 -8.79
C ALA A 162 11.89 3.85 -8.68
N GLU A 163 12.28 4.45 -9.79
CA GLU A 163 13.35 5.46 -9.84
C GLU A 163 12.82 6.84 -9.46
N THR A 164 13.71 7.84 -9.33
CA THR A 164 13.29 9.22 -8.96
C THR A 164 12.24 9.75 -9.93
N VAL A 165 12.45 9.55 -11.23
CA VAL A 165 11.51 9.99 -12.28
C VAL A 165 10.12 9.38 -12.10
N ASP A 166 10.03 8.11 -11.68
CA ASP A 166 8.76 7.43 -11.45
C ASP A 166 7.99 8.07 -10.29
N VAL A 167 8.70 8.43 -9.22
CA VAL A 167 8.15 9.09 -8.04
C VAL A 167 7.67 10.50 -8.40
N THR A 168 8.48 11.27 -9.13
CA THR A 168 8.15 12.62 -9.60
C THR A 168 6.88 12.61 -10.45
N ILE A 169 6.78 11.71 -11.44
CA ILE A 169 5.58 11.61 -12.31
C ILE A 169 4.32 11.32 -11.47
N VAL A 170 4.41 10.43 -10.48
CA VAL A 170 3.25 10.13 -9.62
C VAL A 170 2.87 11.32 -8.75
N ILE A 171 3.85 12.03 -8.20
CA ILE A 171 3.60 13.25 -7.41
C ILE A 171 2.98 14.35 -8.29
N ASP A 172 3.49 14.55 -9.50
CA ASP A 172 2.90 15.46 -10.49
C ASP A 172 1.46 15.10 -10.82
N ALA A 173 1.17 13.81 -11.01
CA ALA A 173 -0.19 13.35 -11.22
C ALA A 173 -1.10 13.64 -10.02
N CYS A 174 -0.57 13.64 -8.80
CA CYS A 174 -1.32 14.03 -7.61
C CYS A 174 -1.62 15.53 -7.59
N TRP A 175 -0.62 16.37 -7.90
CA TRP A 175 -0.77 17.83 -7.95
C TRP A 175 -1.75 18.28 -9.02
N ASN A 176 -1.69 17.65 -10.19
CA ASN A 176 -2.54 17.97 -11.34
C ASN A 176 -3.92 17.29 -11.31
N ASP A 177 -4.20 16.44 -10.31
CA ASP A 177 -5.50 15.80 -10.19
C ASP A 177 -6.59 16.78 -9.76
N THR A 178 -7.66 16.86 -10.54
CA THR A 178 -8.86 17.66 -10.26
C THR A 178 -10.11 16.82 -9.96
N THR A 179 -10.03 15.48 -10.03
CA THR A 179 -11.24 14.62 -10.05
C THR A 179 -11.24 13.47 -9.05
N HIS A 180 -10.08 13.02 -8.54
CA HIS A 180 -10.03 11.85 -7.65
C HIS A 180 -9.96 12.20 -6.18
N PHE A 181 -9.13 13.18 -5.79
CA PHE A 181 -9.05 13.60 -4.41
C PHE A 181 -10.30 14.39 -4.01
N ARG A 182 -10.94 13.94 -2.94
CA ARG A 182 -12.11 14.60 -2.35
C ARG A 182 -11.70 15.77 -1.47
N THR A 183 -10.52 15.69 -0.87
CA THR A 183 -9.94 16.76 -0.05
C THR A 183 -8.49 17.06 -0.45
N ASN A 184 -8.11 18.34 -0.42
CA ASN A 184 -6.71 18.74 -0.61
C ASN A 184 -5.78 18.12 0.44
N ARG A 185 -6.27 17.91 1.66
CA ARG A 185 -5.51 17.23 2.71
C ARG A 185 -5.19 15.77 2.35
N MET A 186 -6.10 15.01 1.75
CA MET A 186 -5.79 13.66 1.29
C MET A 186 -4.74 13.66 0.16
N ARG A 187 -4.80 14.64 -0.76
CA ARG A 187 -3.76 14.84 -1.78
C ARG A 187 -2.39 15.04 -1.13
N LEU A 188 -2.27 15.97 -0.17
CA LEU A 188 -1.02 16.24 0.55
C LEU A 188 -0.50 15.01 1.30
N GLN A 189 -1.38 14.29 2.01
CA GLN A 189 -1.00 13.06 2.72
C GLN A 189 -0.49 11.98 1.76
N LEU A 190 -1.10 11.82 0.59
CA LEU A 190 -0.63 10.84 -0.40
C LEU A 190 0.76 11.21 -0.92
N ILE A 191 0.96 12.46 -1.31
CA ILE A 191 2.25 12.96 -1.81
C ILE A 191 3.32 12.76 -0.74
N PHE A 192 3.03 13.15 0.50
CA PHE A 192 3.91 12.90 1.65
C PHE A 192 4.23 11.41 1.79
N GLY A 193 3.22 10.53 1.79
CA GLY A 193 3.45 9.09 1.96
C GLY A 193 4.28 8.47 0.84
N VAL A 194 4.07 8.90 -0.41
CA VAL A 194 4.85 8.45 -1.57
C VAL A 194 6.30 8.93 -1.45
N ASP A 195 6.53 10.21 -1.22
CA ASP A 195 7.88 10.77 -1.12
C ASP A 195 8.62 10.22 0.12
N PHE A 196 7.97 10.21 1.28
CA PHE A 196 8.57 9.77 2.54
C PHE A 196 9.03 8.32 2.48
N ILE A 197 8.25 7.42 1.91
CA ILE A 197 8.65 6.02 1.69
C ILE A 197 9.81 5.94 0.69
N SER A 198 9.81 6.80 -0.33
CA SER A 198 10.83 6.86 -1.37
C SER A 198 12.18 7.37 -0.87
N ILE A 199 12.22 8.26 0.13
CA ILE A 199 13.49 8.79 0.64
C ILE A 199 14.00 8.04 1.88
N THR A 200 13.10 7.61 2.77
CA THR A 200 13.49 6.93 4.03
C THR A 200 13.62 5.42 3.88
N ALA A 201 13.22 4.89 2.72
CA ALA A 201 13.03 3.47 2.49
C ALA A 201 12.12 2.80 3.55
N GLU A 202 11.25 3.49 4.29
CA GLU A 202 10.40 2.88 5.33
C GLU A 202 9.41 1.86 4.74
N ARG A 203 8.96 0.88 5.54
CA ARG A 203 7.85 0.01 5.12
C ARG A 203 6.55 0.80 5.27
N SER A 204 5.63 0.62 4.33
CA SER A 204 4.30 1.25 4.40
C SER A 204 3.61 1.01 5.75
N GLY A 205 3.74 -0.17 6.35
CA GLY A 205 3.15 -0.47 7.65
C GLY A 205 3.73 0.28 8.86
N GLY A 206 4.85 0.99 8.69
CA GLY A 206 5.36 1.94 9.68
C GLY A 206 4.83 3.37 9.47
N VAL A 207 4.28 3.66 8.29
CA VAL A 207 3.80 4.99 7.87
C VAL A 207 2.28 5.08 7.97
N VAL A 208 1.58 4.11 7.38
CA VAL A 208 0.11 3.97 7.35
C VAL A 208 -0.33 2.73 8.11
N GLU A 209 -1.62 2.61 8.39
CA GLU A 209 -2.14 1.45 9.13
C GLU A 209 -2.06 0.18 8.26
N SER A 210 -1.18 -0.74 8.67
CA SER A 210 -0.95 -2.00 7.98
C SER A 210 -2.16 -2.93 8.09
N SER A 211 -2.43 -3.72 7.05
CA SER A 211 -3.51 -4.73 7.06
C SER A 211 -3.37 -5.77 8.19
N CYS A 212 -2.17 -6.00 8.71
CA CYS A 212 -1.94 -6.87 9.88
C CYS A 212 -2.45 -6.28 11.19
N TYR A 213 -2.63 -4.96 11.22
CA TYR A 213 -2.97 -4.14 12.38
C TYR A 213 -4.17 -3.24 12.05
N LEU A 214 -5.04 -3.68 11.12
CA LEU A 214 -6.21 -2.91 10.71
C LEU A 214 -7.15 -2.72 11.90
N GLY A 215 -7.52 -1.47 12.18
CA GLY A 215 -8.37 -1.07 13.29
C GLY A 215 -7.63 -0.76 14.60
N THR A 216 -6.30 -0.80 14.63
CA THR A 216 -5.52 -0.42 15.83
C THR A 216 -5.01 1.01 15.77
N ASN A 217 -5.27 1.75 14.68
CA ASN A 217 -4.79 3.12 14.42
C ASN A 217 -3.27 3.28 14.54
N GLU A 218 -2.56 2.18 14.32
CA GLU A 218 -1.15 2.08 14.61
C GLU A 218 -0.40 2.51 13.33
N ALA A 219 -0.15 3.82 13.21
CA ALA A 219 0.48 4.49 12.07
C ALA A 219 1.30 5.70 12.54
N LEU A 220 2.00 6.39 11.65
CA LEU A 220 2.94 7.48 11.97
C LEU A 220 2.25 8.64 12.72
N VAL A 221 2.87 9.11 13.81
CA VAL A 221 2.36 10.22 14.64
C VAL A 221 3.36 11.37 14.72
N TYR A 222 2.91 12.57 15.08
CA TYR A 222 3.81 13.73 15.21
C TYR A 222 4.88 13.56 16.29
N GLY A 223 4.61 12.80 17.35
CA GLY A 223 5.59 12.46 18.38
C GLY A 223 6.71 11.52 17.91
N ASP A 224 6.61 10.98 16.70
CA ASP A 224 7.72 10.25 16.05
C ASP A 224 8.80 11.22 15.51
N PHE A 225 8.54 12.54 15.50
CA PHE A 225 9.42 13.56 14.92
C PHE A 225 9.81 14.68 15.89
N GLU A 226 11.00 15.22 15.68
CA GLU A 226 11.47 16.46 16.28
C GLU A 226 11.85 17.45 15.20
N PHE A 227 11.44 18.70 15.36
CA PHE A 227 11.66 19.76 14.38
C PHE A 227 12.67 20.75 14.93
N TRP A 228 13.71 21.02 14.16
CA TRP A 228 14.87 21.80 14.60
C TRP A 228 15.17 22.94 13.62
N TRP A 229 15.44 24.11 14.18
CA TRP A 229 16.21 25.17 13.53
C TRP A 229 17.67 25.01 13.90
N VAL A 230 18.52 24.92 12.90
CA VAL A 230 19.97 24.91 13.06
C VAL A 230 20.53 26.21 12.46
N PRO A 231 21.27 27.03 13.22
CA PRO A 231 21.87 28.27 12.72
C PRO A 231 22.70 28.05 11.45
N ARG A 232 22.55 28.95 10.48
CA ARG A 232 23.49 29.11 9.37
C ARG A 232 24.38 30.32 9.63
N LYS A 233 25.69 30.16 9.49
CA LYS A 233 26.66 31.23 9.78
C LYS A 233 26.58 32.38 8.77
N ASP A 234 26.28 32.04 7.53
CA ASP A 234 26.16 32.89 6.36
C ASP A 234 24.79 33.58 6.25
N ASP A 235 23.73 32.95 6.73
CA ASP A 235 22.35 33.46 6.63
C ASP A 235 21.55 33.20 7.94
N PRO A 236 21.74 34.04 8.97
CA PRO A 236 21.16 33.83 10.30
C PRO A 236 19.63 33.93 10.36
N TYR A 237 19.00 34.58 9.37
CA TYR A 237 17.55 34.77 9.29
C TYR A 237 16.83 33.61 8.59
N HIS A 238 17.57 32.67 8.03
CA HIS A 238 17.02 31.49 7.38
C HIS A 238 17.76 30.27 7.92
N PRO A 239 17.36 29.71 9.06
CA PRO A 239 18.04 28.56 9.63
C PRO A 239 17.92 27.33 8.73
N LEU A 240 18.87 26.39 8.86
CA LEU A 240 18.71 25.06 8.29
C LEU A 240 17.60 24.34 9.06
N LEU A 241 16.54 23.96 8.34
CA LEU A 241 15.43 23.21 8.92
C LEU A 241 15.75 21.72 8.87
N VAL A 242 15.82 21.10 10.05
CA VAL A 242 16.15 19.68 10.21
C VAL A 242 15.01 18.99 10.95
N ILE A 243 14.59 17.83 10.46
CA ILE A 243 13.64 16.97 11.15
C ILE A 243 14.38 15.70 11.57
N LEU A 244 14.43 15.43 12.86
CA LEU A 244 14.87 14.15 13.40
C LEU A 244 13.65 13.24 13.49
N GLY A 245 13.56 12.26 12.60
CA GLY A 245 12.52 11.25 12.61
C GLY A 245 12.98 10.01 13.36
N GLY A 246 12.08 9.40 14.12
CA GLY A 246 12.35 8.17 14.85
C GLY A 246 11.16 7.22 14.84
N ILE A 247 11.28 6.11 14.11
CA ILE A 247 10.18 5.19 13.85
C ILE A 247 10.35 3.92 14.69
N GLY A 248 9.43 3.69 15.63
CA GLY A 248 9.38 2.48 16.47
C GLY A 248 8.51 1.35 15.87
N LYS A 249 7.79 1.61 14.78
CA LYS A 249 6.83 0.67 14.16
C LYS A 249 7.54 -0.34 13.23
N LEU A 250 8.64 -0.92 13.69
CA LEU A 250 9.50 -1.80 12.91
C LEU A 250 8.92 -3.22 12.81
N LYS A 251 9.12 -3.88 11.65
CA LYS A 251 8.65 -5.25 11.45
C LYS A 251 9.36 -6.20 12.42
N GLY A 252 8.58 -6.89 13.27
CA GLY A 252 9.10 -7.81 14.28
C GLY A 252 9.59 -7.14 15.57
N GLY A 253 9.78 -5.82 15.57
CA GLY A 253 10.20 -5.02 16.71
C GLY A 253 9.11 -4.10 17.29
N ARG A 254 7.87 -4.16 16.76
CA ARG A 254 6.82 -3.20 17.07
C ARG A 254 6.43 -3.09 18.55
N GLN A 255 6.54 -4.19 19.29
CA GLN A 255 6.26 -4.25 20.73
C GLN A 255 7.50 -3.97 21.59
N ASN A 256 8.64 -3.66 20.97
CA ASN A 256 9.88 -3.38 21.67
C ASN A 256 10.19 -1.88 21.54
N GLU A 257 9.94 -1.14 22.62
CA GLU A 257 10.15 0.31 22.68
C GLU A 257 11.62 0.72 22.46
N ALA A 258 12.57 -0.18 22.73
CA ALA A 258 13.99 0.06 22.47
C ALA A 258 14.36 -0.06 20.98
N MET A 259 13.51 -0.67 20.15
CA MET A 259 13.75 -0.80 18.72
C MET A 259 13.17 0.40 17.96
N ARG A 260 13.98 1.43 17.79
CA ARG A 260 13.64 2.63 17.00
C ARG A 260 14.68 2.83 15.89
N ARG A 261 14.21 3.24 14.71
CA ARG A 261 15.08 3.67 13.61
C ARG A 261 15.04 5.19 13.52
N GLU A 262 16.19 5.82 13.67
CA GLU A 262 16.33 7.27 13.60
C GLU A 262 16.99 7.71 12.29
N PHE A 263 16.59 8.88 11.80
CA PHE A 263 17.11 9.47 10.57
C PHE A 263 16.84 10.98 10.54
N PHE A 264 17.64 11.70 9.75
CA PHE A 264 17.45 13.12 9.50
C PHE A 264 16.75 13.34 8.17
N LEU A 265 15.84 14.32 8.13
CA LEU A 265 15.31 14.91 6.92
C LEU A 265 15.68 16.39 6.90
N PHE A 266 16.20 16.84 5.76
CA PHE A 266 16.53 18.24 5.54
C PHE A 266 15.46 18.87 4.65
N LEU A 267 15.18 20.15 4.86
CA LEU A 267 14.37 20.91 3.91
C LEU A 267 15.15 21.06 2.60
N GLN A 268 14.52 20.69 1.49
CA GLN A 268 15.09 20.85 0.15
C GLN A 268 14.91 22.29 -0.37
N GLY A 269 15.67 22.63 -1.42
CA GLY A 269 15.61 23.95 -2.06
C GLY A 269 14.23 24.32 -2.60
N LEU A 270 14.02 25.61 -2.88
CA LEU A 270 12.72 26.17 -3.35
C LEU A 270 12.13 25.38 -4.54
N ALA A 271 12.95 25.07 -5.54
CA ALA A 271 12.53 24.34 -6.75
C ALA A 271 12.00 22.92 -6.48
N GLN A 272 12.32 22.33 -5.32
CA GLN A 272 12.01 20.94 -4.97
C GLN A 272 10.94 20.82 -3.88
N ARG A 273 10.39 21.94 -3.40
CA ARG A 273 9.42 21.96 -2.28
C ARG A 273 8.16 21.15 -2.55
N ALA A 274 7.70 21.10 -3.80
CA ALA A 274 6.55 20.28 -4.23
C ALA A 274 6.78 18.76 -4.05
N TYR A 275 8.04 18.34 -3.89
CA TYR A 275 8.48 16.96 -3.73
C TYR A 275 9.26 16.75 -2.44
N CYS A 276 9.14 17.65 -1.47
CA CYS A 276 9.93 17.61 -0.25
C CYS A 276 9.09 17.11 0.92
N SER A 277 9.35 15.88 1.38
CA SER A 277 8.74 15.31 2.60
C SER A 277 8.83 16.23 3.80
N SER A 278 9.94 16.96 3.96
CA SER A 278 10.11 17.92 5.07
C SER A 278 9.11 19.07 4.94
N THR A 279 8.99 19.70 3.76
CA THR A 279 8.00 20.75 3.48
C THR A 279 6.59 20.25 3.73
N LEU A 280 6.27 19.05 3.23
CA LEU A 280 4.95 18.46 3.40
C LEU A 280 4.66 18.15 4.87
N LEU A 281 5.63 17.65 5.63
CA LEU A 281 5.45 17.35 7.05
C LEU A 281 5.23 18.63 7.88
N TYR A 282 5.99 19.70 7.60
CA TYR A 282 5.74 21.02 8.19
C TYR A 282 4.35 21.54 7.83
N THR A 283 3.96 21.47 6.56
CA THR A 283 2.65 21.92 6.06
C THR A 283 1.51 21.17 6.76
N LEU A 284 1.60 19.84 6.82
CA LEU A 284 0.62 19.00 7.49
C LEU A 284 0.53 19.36 8.99
N GLY A 285 1.67 19.63 9.64
CA GLY A 285 1.73 20.04 11.04
C GLY A 285 1.15 21.43 11.32
N ILE A 286 1.31 22.38 10.39
CA ILE A 286 0.67 23.70 10.46
C ILE A 286 -0.84 23.59 10.31
N GLU A 287 -1.33 22.81 9.33
CA GLU A 287 -2.77 22.53 9.18
C GLU A 287 -3.37 21.90 10.44
N ASP A 288 -2.61 21.03 11.11
CA ASP A 288 -3.02 20.39 12.38
C ASP A 288 -2.76 21.20 13.63
N LYS A 289 -2.17 22.41 13.48
CA LYS A 289 -1.82 23.33 14.57
C LYS A 289 -1.01 22.64 15.68
N ILE A 290 -0.02 21.85 15.28
CA ILE A 290 0.77 21.06 16.25
C ILE A 290 1.83 21.91 16.96
N PHE A 291 2.29 22.97 16.32
CA PHE A 291 3.42 23.78 16.78
C PHE A 291 2.95 24.83 17.78
N MET A 292 3.68 24.97 18.88
CA MET A 292 3.41 26.00 19.90
C MET A 292 4.06 27.34 19.58
N ASP A 293 5.20 27.29 18.89
CA ASP A 293 6.09 28.45 18.72
C ASP A 293 5.89 29.18 17.39
N VAL A 294 5.20 28.53 16.43
CA VAL A 294 5.02 29.02 15.06
C VAL A 294 3.63 28.64 14.55
N SER A 295 3.05 29.50 13.71
CA SER A 295 1.69 29.34 13.19
C SER A 295 1.61 29.24 11.68
N SER A 296 2.71 29.54 10.97
CA SER A 296 2.77 29.49 9.51
C SER A 296 4.10 28.96 8.99
N MET A 297 4.11 28.54 7.72
CA MET A 297 5.35 28.13 7.04
C MET A 297 6.33 29.30 6.85
N ALA A 298 5.83 30.53 6.73
CA ALA A 298 6.67 31.72 6.63
C ALA A 298 7.49 31.93 7.91
N GLU A 299 6.85 31.78 9.08
CA GLU A 299 7.55 31.85 10.38
C GLU A 299 8.55 30.71 10.57
N ILE A 300 8.28 29.53 10.01
CA ILE A 300 9.20 28.37 10.04
C ILE A 300 10.46 28.63 9.22
N VAL A 301 10.32 29.18 8.01
CA VAL A 301 11.44 29.36 7.06
C VAL A 301 12.22 30.63 7.37
N THR A 302 11.54 31.69 7.80
CA THR A 302 12.09 33.01 8.06
C THR A 302 11.65 33.47 9.45
N PRO A 303 12.33 33.02 10.51
CA PRO A 303 12.07 33.48 11.87
C PRO A 303 12.24 35.00 12.02
N LYS A 304 11.45 35.59 12.92
CA LYS A 304 11.45 37.04 13.20
C LYS A 304 12.80 37.55 13.75
N VAL A 305 13.55 36.67 14.42
CA VAL A 305 14.87 36.97 14.97
C VAL A 305 15.88 35.92 14.49
N PRO A 306 17.15 36.31 14.28
CA PRO A 306 18.21 35.37 13.91
C PRO A 306 18.32 34.20 14.88
N VAL A 307 18.45 33.00 14.33
CA VAL A 307 18.68 31.80 15.14
C VAL A 307 20.17 31.68 15.40
N THR A 308 20.59 31.90 16.64
CA THR A 308 22.02 31.89 17.03
C THR A 308 22.50 30.56 17.60
N LYS A 309 21.56 29.70 18.03
CA LYS A 309 21.83 28.34 18.53
C LYS A 309 20.77 27.37 18.04
N PRO A 310 21.05 26.05 17.97
CA PRO A 310 20.04 25.07 17.63
C PRO A 310 18.80 25.19 18.52
N LEU A 311 17.63 25.31 17.91
CA LEU A 311 16.35 25.45 18.61
C LEU A 311 15.40 24.34 18.17
N LYS A 312 14.76 23.68 19.12
CA LYS A 312 13.71 22.70 18.87
C LYS A 312 12.34 23.37 18.91
N LEU A 313 11.58 23.25 17.84
CA LEU A 313 10.17 23.68 17.81
C LEU A 313 9.34 22.72 18.66
N ARG A 314 8.54 23.28 19.56
CA ARG A 314 7.72 22.51 20.50
C ARG A 314 6.42 22.07 19.85
N ILE A 315 6.10 20.80 20.09
CA ILE A 315 4.82 20.21 19.72
C ILE A 315 3.92 20.18 20.96
N HIS A 316 2.68 20.62 20.79
CA HIS A 316 1.63 20.51 21.80
C HIS A 316 1.54 19.06 22.35
N PRO A 317 1.61 18.85 23.68
CA PRO A 317 1.64 17.50 24.26
C PRO A 317 0.46 16.60 23.84
N ASP A 318 -0.74 17.16 23.71
CA ASP A 318 -1.96 16.47 23.23
C ASP A 318 -1.88 16.08 21.74
N LYS A 319 -1.05 16.76 20.95
CA LYS A 319 -0.86 16.50 19.52
C LYS A 319 0.23 15.47 19.22
N LYS A 320 1.05 15.07 20.21
CA LYS A 320 2.11 14.07 19.99
C LYS A 320 1.59 12.72 19.48
N LYS A 321 0.39 12.31 19.90
CA LYS A 321 -0.26 11.07 19.45
C LYS A 321 -1.14 11.27 18.21
N LEU A 322 -1.28 12.50 17.71
CA LEU A 322 -2.07 12.76 16.52
C LEU A 322 -1.40 12.13 15.31
N LEU A 323 -2.21 11.44 14.52
CA LEU A 323 -1.81 10.73 13.31
C LEU A 323 -1.54 11.73 12.18
N ILE A 324 -0.43 11.55 11.47
CA ILE A 324 -0.07 12.40 10.33
C ILE A 324 -0.93 12.06 9.11
N MET A 325 -1.03 10.77 8.80
CA MET A 325 -1.81 10.25 7.66
C MET A 325 -3.14 9.67 8.16
N ARG A 326 -4.22 10.44 7.97
CA ARG A 326 -5.56 10.10 8.45
C ARG A 326 -6.51 9.77 7.31
N ASP A 327 -7.49 8.92 7.59
CA ASP A 327 -8.47 8.48 6.60
C ASP A 327 -9.47 9.59 6.25
N GLU A 328 -10.14 9.47 5.09
CA GLU A 328 -11.29 10.33 4.74
C GLU A 328 -12.59 9.73 5.26
N GLU A 329 -13.44 10.58 5.84
CA GLU A 329 -14.79 10.26 6.29
C GLU A 329 -15.81 11.24 5.68
N TYR A 330 -17.02 10.76 5.44
CA TYR A 330 -18.10 11.61 4.97
C TYR A 330 -18.82 12.19 6.19
N ASP A 331 -18.72 13.50 6.34
CA ASP A 331 -19.46 14.27 7.34
C ASP A 331 -20.91 14.38 6.88
N GLN A 332 -21.79 13.62 7.51
CA GLN A 332 -23.22 13.57 7.16
C GLN A 332 -23.92 14.91 7.45
N GLU A 333 -23.52 15.61 8.51
CA GLU A 333 -24.12 16.88 8.93
C GLU A 333 -23.81 17.98 7.91
N ASN A 334 -22.53 18.10 7.52
CA ASN A 334 -22.09 19.11 6.57
C ASN A 334 -22.09 18.64 5.11
N LYS A 335 -22.59 17.43 4.84
CA LYS A 335 -22.65 16.78 3.52
C LYS A 335 -21.36 16.89 2.70
N LYS A 336 -20.21 16.70 3.36
CA LYS A 336 -18.89 16.88 2.73
C LYS A 336 -17.89 15.84 3.20
N TRP A 337 -16.89 15.57 2.36
CA TRP A 337 -15.76 14.74 2.76
C TRP A 337 -14.81 15.55 3.64
N VAL A 338 -14.42 14.97 4.77
CA VAL A 338 -13.45 15.54 5.71
C VAL A 338 -12.40 14.50 6.08
N ILE A 339 -11.32 14.95 6.69
CA ILE A 339 -10.28 14.05 7.19
C ILE A 339 -10.60 13.67 8.63
N SER A 340 -10.56 12.37 8.88
CA SER A 340 -10.90 11.81 10.17
C SER A 340 -10.00 12.37 11.26
N LYS A 341 -10.58 12.68 12.41
CA LYS A 341 -9.83 13.20 13.56
C LYS A 341 -8.96 12.12 14.21
N THR A 342 -9.35 10.85 14.10
CA THR A 342 -8.77 9.75 14.89
C THR A 342 -8.37 8.53 14.07
N ARG A 343 -8.90 8.35 12.86
CA ARG A 343 -8.65 7.14 12.07
C ARG A 343 -7.41 7.28 11.22
N ALA A 344 -6.49 6.33 11.36
CA ALA A 344 -5.31 6.24 10.51
C ALA A 344 -5.70 5.86 9.08
N LEU A 345 -4.96 6.35 8.08
CA LEU A 345 -5.16 5.92 6.70
C LEU A 345 -4.84 4.43 6.55
N PRO A 346 -5.78 3.58 6.09
CA PRO A 346 -5.50 2.16 5.87
C PRO A 346 -4.60 1.93 4.65
N TYR A 347 -3.71 0.94 4.73
CA TYR A 347 -2.81 0.54 3.63
C TYR A 347 -3.55 0.30 2.30
N MET A 348 -4.73 -0.31 2.35
CA MET A 348 -5.55 -0.59 1.15
C MET A 348 -6.03 0.69 0.47
N ARG A 349 -6.42 1.72 1.23
CA ARG A 349 -6.82 3.02 0.67
C ARG A 349 -5.60 3.75 0.10
N PHE A 350 -4.50 3.82 0.87
CA PHE A 350 -3.23 4.42 0.41
C PHE A 350 -2.76 3.83 -0.93
N THR A 351 -2.72 2.49 -1.04
CA THR A 351 -2.33 1.82 -2.27
C THR A 351 -3.34 1.99 -3.41
N LYS A 352 -4.65 2.08 -3.13
CA LYS A 352 -5.67 2.42 -4.13
C LYS A 352 -5.42 3.80 -4.74
N HIS A 353 -5.11 4.81 -3.93
CA HIS A 353 -4.78 6.14 -4.45
C HIS A 353 -3.54 6.12 -5.34
N ILE A 354 -2.43 5.49 -4.91
CA ILE A 354 -1.22 5.36 -5.74
C ILE A 354 -1.54 4.68 -7.08
N ARG A 355 -2.32 3.59 -7.05
CA ARG A 355 -2.70 2.86 -8.26
C ARG A 355 -3.47 3.73 -9.24
N ILE A 356 -4.42 4.54 -8.75
CA ILE A 356 -5.23 5.42 -9.60
C ILE A 356 -4.36 6.53 -10.21
N MET A 357 -3.45 7.11 -9.42
CA MET A 357 -2.52 8.12 -9.92
C MET A 357 -1.56 7.55 -10.98
N CYS A 358 -1.05 6.32 -10.79
CA CYS A 358 -0.25 5.64 -11.81
C CYS A 358 -1.04 5.38 -13.09
N LEU A 359 -2.29 4.94 -12.96
CA LEU A 359 -3.17 4.68 -14.10
C LEU A 359 -3.37 5.95 -14.94
N ARG A 360 -3.70 7.06 -14.27
CA ARG A 360 -3.90 8.38 -14.90
C ARG A 360 -2.62 8.98 -15.48
N ALA A 361 -1.49 8.71 -14.85
CA ALA A 361 -0.19 9.10 -15.38
C ALA A 361 0.27 8.25 -16.58
N GLY A 362 -0.49 7.21 -16.97
CA GLY A 362 -0.19 6.41 -18.15
C GLY A 362 0.73 5.21 -17.91
N PHE A 363 0.99 4.82 -16.65
CA PHE A 363 1.87 3.68 -16.37
C PHE A 363 1.24 2.35 -16.80
N GLU A 364 1.98 1.53 -17.54
CA GLU A 364 1.60 0.13 -17.83
C GLU A 364 1.32 -0.66 -16.54
N SER A 365 2.20 -0.52 -15.55
CA SER A 365 2.09 -1.16 -14.24
C SER A 365 2.18 -0.13 -13.13
N HIS A 366 1.25 -0.21 -12.16
CA HIS A 366 1.22 0.73 -11.06
C HIS A 366 2.39 0.54 -10.08
N ILE A 367 2.87 1.67 -9.55
CA ILE A 367 3.84 1.69 -8.46
C ILE A 367 3.17 1.16 -7.19
N THR A 368 3.91 0.36 -6.42
CA THR A 368 3.51 -0.03 -5.07
C THR A 368 4.48 0.56 -4.05
N PRO A 369 4.11 0.70 -2.76
CA PRO A 369 5.04 1.15 -1.74
C PRO A 369 6.32 0.31 -1.64
N HIS A 370 6.25 -0.97 -2.02
CA HIS A 370 7.44 -1.81 -2.12
C HIS A 370 8.37 -1.45 -3.28
N CYS A 371 7.85 -0.89 -4.39
CA CYS A 371 8.67 -0.41 -5.51
C CYS A 371 9.45 0.84 -5.10
N LEU A 372 8.79 1.77 -4.40
CA LEU A 372 9.40 2.97 -3.81
C LEU A 372 10.55 2.60 -2.87
N ARG A 373 10.26 1.72 -1.90
CA ARG A 373 11.26 1.22 -0.96
C ARG A 373 12.42 0.49 -1.65
N ARG A 374 12.15 -0.28 -2.72
CA ARG A 374 13.21 -0.95 -3.51
C ARG A 374 14.09 0.07 -4.23
N GLY A 375 13.50 1.12 -4.81
CA GLY A 375 14.22 2.25 -5.43
C GLY A 375 15.28 2.79 -4.50
N GLN A 376 14.85 3.19 -3.30
CA GLN A 376 15.76 3.75 -2.32
C GLN A 376 16.79 2.74 -1.80
N ALA A 377 16.38 1.50 -1.55
CA ALA A 377 17.29 0.47 -1.08
C ALA A 377 18.45 0.22 -2.05
N ASN A 378 18.19 0.21 -3.37
CA ASN A 378 19.23 0.03 -4.37
C ASN A 378 20.12 1.27 -4.50
N LYS A 379 19.58 2.48 -4.36
CA LYS A 379 20.37 3.73 -4.33
C LYS A 379 21.30 3.80 -3.13
N VAL A 380 20.77 3.53 -1.94
CA VAL A 380 21.53 3.51 -0.68
C VAL A 380 22.63 2.46 -0.75
N ASN A 381 22.36 1.26 -1.28
CA ASN A 381 23.36 0.19 -1.40
C ASN A 381 24.61 0.59 -2.23
N LEU A 382 24.52 1.60 -3.09
CA LEU A 382 25.67 2.11 -3.86
C LEU A 382 26.49 3.15 -3.10
N GLN A 383 25.97 3.69 -2.00
CA GLN A 383 26.55 4.83 -1.29
C GLN A 383 27.05 4.49 0.12
N VAL A 384 26.55 3.41 0.72
CA VAL A 384 26.85 3.05 2.12
C VAL A 384 27.23 1.57 2.25
N THR A 385 27.83 1.21 3.38
CA THR A 385 28.17 -0.17 3.71
C THR A 385 26.93 -1.04 3.92
N GLU A 386 27.08 -2.37 3.90
CA GLU A 386 25.96 -3.29 4.18
C GLU A 386 25.34 -3.06 5.57
N ALA A 387 26.16 -2.81 6.59
CA ALA A 387 25.68 -2.57 7.95
C ALA A 387 24.82 -1.30 8.03
N GLU A 388 25.28 -0.21 7.42
CA GLU A 388 24.55 1.06 7.33
C GLU A 388 23.28 0.90 6.51
N ARG A 389 23.33 0.21 5.37
CA ARG A 389 22.14 -0.12 4.56
C ARG A 389 21.11 -0.88 5.39
N ASN A 390 21.55 -1.90 6.14
CA ASN A 390 20.66 -2.70 6.99
C ASN A 390 20.04 -1.82 8.09
N LEU A 391 20.81 -0.94 8.73
CA LEU A 391 20.30 0.04 9.70
C LEU A 391 19.26 0.98 9.08
N ILE A 392 19.59 1.61 7.94
CA ILE A 392 18.69 2.50 7.19
C ILE A 392 17.40 1.75 6.81
N MET A 393 17.50 0.48 6.44
CA MET A 393 16.34 -0.33 6.08
C MET A 393 15.58 -0.90 7.30
N GLY A 394 16.05 -0.69 8.53
CA GLY A 394 15.46 -1.31 9.73
C GLY A 394 15.51 -2.84 9.65
N HIS A 395 16.64 -3.37 9.18
CA HIS A 395 16.99 -4.79 9.17
C HIS A 395 18.03 -5.06 10.26
N THR A 396 18.16 -6.31 10.67
CA THR A 396 19.24 -6.71 11.57
C THR A 396 20.60 -6.66 10.84
N PRO A 397 21.73 -6.44 11.54
CA PRO A 397 23.04 -6.23 10.91
C PRO A 397 23.48 -7.31 9.91
N HIS A 398 23.11 -8.58 10.12
CA HIS A 398 23.47 -9.72 9.25
C HIS A 398 22.30 -10.23 8.39
N SER A 399 21.36 -9.35 8.05
CA SER A 399 20.15 -9.76 7.35
C SER A 399 20.38 -9.93 5.84
N SER A 400 20.13 -11.13 5.30
CA SER A 400 20.07 -11.38 3.85
C SER A 400 18.80 -10.84 3.17
N VAL A 401 17.96 -10.11 3.91
CA VAL A 401 16.65 -9.63 3.44
C VAL A 401 16.79 -8.67 2.26
N PHE A 402 17.82 -7.83 2.20
CA PHE A 402 18.08 -6.97 1.05
C PHE A 402 18.22 -7.79 -0.25
N HIS A 403 19.17 -8.72 -0.28
CA HIS A 403 19.45 -9.54 -1.46
C HIS A 403 18.23 -10.40 -1.87
N ASN A 404 17.50 -10.94 -0.89
CA ASN A 404 16.35 -11.80 -1.15
C ASN A 404 15.09 -11.05 -1.58
N ALA A 405 14.88 -9.81 -1.10
CA ALA A 405 13.60 -9.11 -1.26
C ALA A 405 13.68 -7.80 -2.07
N TYR A 406 14.83 -7.12 -2.10
CA TYR A 406 14.94 -5.74 -2.60
C TYR A 406 16.00 -5.51 -3.69
N ALA A 407 17.10 -6.26 -3.67
CA ALA A 407 18.17 -6.10 -4.66
C ALA A 407 17.65 -6.28 -6.09
N SER A 408 18.06 -5.39 -6.99
CA SER A 408 17.89 -5.59 -8.43
C SER A 408 18.62 -6.87 -8.83
N ARG A 409 17.98 -7.67 -9.69
CA ARG A 409 18.64 -8.80 -10.36
C ARG A 409 19.28 -8.40 -11.69
N THR A 410 18.97 -7.21 -12.18
CA THR A 410 19.55 -6.68 -13.41
C THR A 410 20.73 -5.78 -13.05
N SER A 411 21.90 -6.11 -13.57
CA SER A 411 23.07 -5.25 -13.49
C SER A 411 22.87 -4.03 -14.40
N THR A 412 23.11 -2.84 -13.88
CA THR A 412 23.17 -1.61 -14.68
C THR A 412 24.59 -1.34 -15.20
N VAL A 413 25.55 -2.22 -14.92
CA VAL A 413 26.94 -2.07 -15.34
C VAL A 413 27.07 -2.45 -16.81
N ASP A 414 27.72 -1.60 -17.60
CA ASP A 414 28.09 -1.93 -18.99
C ASP A 414 29.24 -2.94 -18.99
N LEU A 415 28.90 -4.21 -19.20
CA LEU A 415 29.86 -5.31 -19.22
C LEU A 415 30.75 -5.29 -20.47
N ALA A 416 30.24 -4.78 -21.60
CA ALA A 416 31.00 -4.72 -22.85
C ALA A 416 32.13 -3.69 -22.73
N SER A 417 31.81 -2.51 -22.21
CA SER A 417 32.81 -1.44 -21.98
C SER A 417 33.91 -1.90 -21.01
N ILE A 418 33.56 -2.63 -19.95
CA ILE A 418 34.55 -3.24 -19.03
C ILE A 418 35.43 -4.26 -19.75
N PHE A 419 34.83 -5.14 -20.56
CA PHE A 419 35.55 -6.20 -21.25
C PHE A 419 36.53 -5.66 -22.29
N PHE A 420 36.09 -4.71 -23.13
CA PHE A 420 36.92 -4.13 -24.18
C PHE A 420 37.93 -3.10 -23.67
N ARG A 421 37.94 -2.81 -22.36
CA ARG A 421 38.75 -1.73 -21.75
C ARG A 421 38.63 -0.40 -22.47
N GLU A 422 37.52 -0.21 -23.18
CA GLU A 422 37.10 1.12 -23.58
C GLU A 422 36.97 1.86 -22.26
N SER A 423 37.64 3.03 -22.11
CA SER A 423 37.31 3.93 -21.01
C SER A 423 35.79 3.95 -20.95
N GLN A 424 35.16 3.81 -19.78
CA GLN A 424 33.74 4.09 -19.65
C GLN A 424 33.57 5.52 -20.13
N ASP A 425 33.32 5.67 -21.43
CA ASP A 425 33.82 6.83 -22.14
C ASP A 425 33.07 7.98 -21.51
N ALA A 426 33.79 8.92 -20.91
CA ALA A 426 33.16 10.05 -20.24
C ALA A 426 32.22 10.75 -21.22
N THR A 427 32.42 10.58 -22.53
CA THR A 427 31.56 10.97 -23.64
C THR A 427 30.35 10.06 -23.85
N ARG A 428 30.45 8.71 -23.77
CA ARG A 428 29.27 7.83 -23.74
C ARG A 428 28.45 8.00 -22.46
N VAL A 429 29.10 8.27 -21.32
CA VAL A 429 28.47 8.63 -20.04
C VAL A 429 27.87 10.05 -20.08
N LYS A 430 28.49 11.03 -20.76
CA LYS A 430 27.94 12.39 -20.97
C LYS A 430 26.83 12.45 -22.02
N ILE A 431 26.94 11.74 -23.13
CA ILE A 431 25.86 11.53 -24.11
C ILE A 431 24.74 10.65 -23.50
N MET A 432 25.02 9.93 -22.40
CA MET A 432 24.02 9.26 -21.55
C MET A 432 23.26 10.20 -20.59
N GLN A 433 23.70 11.44 -20.36
CA GLN A 433 23.15 12.36 -19.34
C GLN A 433 22.09 13.36 -19.84
N ILE A 434 21.90 13.54 -21.15
CA ILE A 434 21.01 14.57 -21.70
C ILE A 434 19.71 13.93 -22.17
N CYS A 435 18.74 13.73 -21.27
CA CYS A 435 17.31 13.54 -21.58
C CYS A 435 16.47 13.61 -20.29
N SER A 436 16.27 14.82 -19.75
CA SER A 436 14.97 15.33 -19.26
C SER A 436 15.21 16.69 -18.61
N VAL A 437 14.52 17.68 -19.15
CA VAL A 437 14.59 19.08 -18.74
C VAL A 437 13.78 19.22 -17.46
N HIS A 438 14.45 19.50 -16.33
CA HIS A 438 14.13 20.55 -15.34
C HIS A 438 15.01 20.42 -14.08
N SER A 439 16.02 21.29 -14.02
CA SER A 439 16.77 21.76 -12.83
C SER A 439 17.67 20.80 -12.04
N ALA A 440 18.98 20.99 -12.24
CA ALA A 440 20.02 21.09 -11.22
C ALA A 440 20.03 20.08 -10.06
N MET A 441 20.11 18.79 -10.38
CA MET A 441 20.83 17.77 -9.58
C MET A 441 21.03 16.50 -10.43
N ALA A 442 21.58 16.64 -11.63
CA ALA A 442 21.83 15.52 -12.53
C ALA A 442 23.09 14.73 -12.10
N CYS A 443 23.00 14.07 -10.94
CA CYS A 443 23.94 13.03 -10.56
C CYS A 443 23.73 11.85 -11.52
N SER A 444 24.75 11.55 -12.34
CA SER A 444 24.97 10.33 -13.15
C SER A 444 23.74 9.43 -13.37
N HIS A 445 22.88 9.78 -14.34
CA HIS A 445 21.82 8.89 -14.80
C HIS A 445 22.38 7.95 -15.87
N ASN A 446 22.61 6.70 -15.48
CA ASN A 446 22.92 5.61 -16.39
C ASN A 446 21.67 5.26 -17.23
N LYS A 447 21.72 5.34 -18.57
CA LYS A 447 20.58 5.02 -19.47
C LYS A 447 20.02 3.61 -19.27
N ALA A 448 20.79 2.66 -18.72
CA ALA A 448 20.26 1.34 -18.33
C ALA A 448 19.16 1.46 -17.26
N LYS A 449 19.21 2.49 -16.39
CA LYS A 449 18.16 2.77 -15.41
C LYS A 449 16.85 3.22 -16.07
N THR A 450 16.91 3.87 -17.24
CA THR A 450 15.71 4.22 -18.01
C THR A 450 14.96 2.96 -18.46
N ILE A 451 15.69 1.91 -18.84
CA ILE A 451 15.08 0.60 -19.20
C ILE A 451 14.50 -0.11 -17.97
N LEU A 452 15.04 0.13 -16.77
CA LEU A 452 14.57 -0.48 -15.53
C LEU A 452 13.47 0.32 -14.82
N SER A 453 13.31 1.59 -15.17
CA SER A 453 12.32 2.49 -14.61
C SER A 453 10.90 2.01 -14.93
N MET A 454 9.98 2.23 -13.98
CA MET A 454 8.58 1.82 -14.15
C MET A 454 7.84 2.65 -15.21
N SER A 455 8.32 3.86 -15.49
CA SER A 455 7.78 4.77 -16.50
C SER A 455 8.34 4.56 -17.90
N ARG A 456 9.19 3.54 -18.13
CA ARG A 456 9.76 3.24 -19.45
C ARG A 456 8.72 3.02 -20.55
N ASN A 457 7.58 2.45 -20.18
CA ASN A 457 6.44 2.15 -21.06
C ASN A 457 5.26 3.09 -20.74
N ARG A 458 5.51 4.25 -20.13
CA ARG A 458 4.46 5.21 -19.81
C ARG A 458 3.91 5.80 -21.09
N ASP A 459 2.59 5.82 -21.21
CA ASP A 459 1.89 6.42 -22.34
C ASP A 459 0.63 7.15 -21.86
N LEU A 460 0.57 8.46 -22.14
CA LEU A 460 -0.56 9.32 -21.74
C LEU A 460 -1.86 9.00 -22.48
N ASN A 461 -1.79 8.30 -23.61
CA ASN A 461 -2.96 7.87 -24.38
C ASN A 461 -3.47 6.50 -23.91
N ALA A 462 -2.78 5.82 -22.99
CA ALA A 462 -3.19 4.51 -22.49
C ALA A 462 -4.57 4.59 -21.81
N PRO A 463 -5.53 3.70 -22.12
CA PRO A 463 -6.90 3.77 -21.61
C PRO A 463 -6.99 3.83 -20.07
N VAL A 464 -7.53 4.92 -19.53
CA VAL A 464 -7.74 5.11 -18.08
C VAL A 464 -9.09 4.55 -17.63
N GLU A 465 -10.05 4.51 -18.56
CA GLU A 465 -11.39 3.98 -18.40
C GLU A 465 -11.67 2.97 -19.52
N LEU A 466 -12.72 2.15 -19.33
CA LEU A 466 -13.13 1.19 -20.32
C LEU A 466 -13.68 1.94 -21.56
N PRO A 467 -13.26 1.60 -22.80
CA PRO A 467 -13.82 2.18 -24.01
C PRO A 467 -15.34 2.04 -24.06
N PHE A 468 -16.03 2.98 -24.71
CA PHE A 468 -17.50 3.04 -24.74
C PHE A 468 -18.14 1.71 -25.17
N GLU A 469 -17.67 1.12 -26.26
CA GLU A 469 -18.19 -0.15 -26.78
C GLU A 469 -18.03 -1.30 -25.77
N GLU A 470 -16.86 -1.42 -25.15
CA GLU A 470 -16.59 -2.46 -24.14
C GLU A 470 -17.38 -2.24 -22.85
N ARG A 471 -17.65 -0.98 -22.51
CA ARG A 471 -18.53 -0.63 -21.40
C ARG A 471 -19.98 -0.99 -21.70
N GLN A 472 -20.46 -0.74 -22.91
CA GLN A 472 -21.81 -1.12 -23.31
C GLN A 472 -21.98 -2.64 -23.27
N LYS A 473 -21.04 -3.39 -23.86
CA LYS A 473 -21.01 -4.86 -23.77
C LYS A 473 -21.04 -5.39 -22.33
N LEU A 474 -20.42 -4.69 -21.38
CA LEU A 474 -20.49 -5.07 -19.97
C LEU A 474 -21.89 -4.84 -19.40
N LEU A 475 -22.51 -3.70 -19.70
CA LEU A 475 -23.85 -3.37 -19.20
C LEU A 475 -24.93 -4.28 -19.78
N ASP A 476 -24.70 -4.81 -20.99
CA ASP A 476 -25.61 -5.72 -21.69
C ASP A 476 -25.44 -7.20 -21.29
N GLU A 477 -24.54 -7.53 -20.34
CA GLU A 477 -24.35 -8.91 -19.88
C GLU A 477 -25.62 -9.46 -19.19
N PRO A 478 -26.05 -10.69 -19.51
CA PRO A 478 -27.30 -11.26 -18.98
C PRO A 478 -27.39 -11.21 -17.45
N GLU A 479 -26.30 -11.53 -16.75
CA GLU A 479 -26.27 -11.51 -15.28
C GLU A 479 -26.55 -10.12 -14.69
N LEU A 480 -26.07 -9.05 -15.34
CA LEU A 480 -26.25 -7.67 -14.87
C LEU A 480 -27.64 -7.13 -15.21
N VAL A 481 -28.17 -7.52 -16.38
CA VAL A 481 -29.54 -7.22 -16.78
C VAL A 481 -30.53 -7.89 -15.83
N GLU A 482 -30.33 -9.18 -15.54
CA GLU A 482 -31.17 -9.96 -14.60
C GLU A 482 -31.18 -9.34 -13.20
N MET A 483 -30.04 -8.83 -12.71
CA MET A 483 -29.99 -8.11 -11.43
C MET A 483 -30.85 -6.83 -11.44
N LEU A 484 -30.83 -6.07 -12.54
CA LEU A 484 -31.66 -4.86 -12.67
C LEU A 484 -33.14 -5.19 -12.80
N GLU A 485 -33.49 -6.24 -13.56
CA GLU A 485 -34.85 -6.74 -13.67
C GLU A 485 -35.37 -7.24 -12.33
N ARG A 486 -34.57 -8.00 -11.57
CA ARG A 486 -34.92 -8.45 -10.20
C ARG A 486 -35.16 -7.27 -9.28
N ARG A 487 -34.29 -6.25 -9.31
CA ARG A 487 -34.50 -5.02 -8.53
C ARG A 487 -35.81 -4.33 -8.93
N GLN A 488 -36.10 -4.23 -10.22
CA GLN A 488 -37.33 -3.60 -10.70
C GLN A 488 -38.56 -4.38 -10.25
N MET A 489 -38.55 -5.72 -10.31
CA MET A 489 -39.64 -6.56 -9.81
C MET A 489 -39.89 -6.34 -8.32
N LEU A 490 -38.83 -6.30 -7.50
CA LEU A 490 -38.95 -6.02 -6.06
C LEU A 490 -39.58 -4.64 -5.78
N LEU A 491 -39.18 -3.61 -6.53
CA LEU A 491 -39.75 -2.26 -6.38
C LEU A 491 -41.20 -2.17 -6.85
N VAL A 492 -41.60 -2.96 -7.87
CA VAL A 492 -43.00 -3.06 -8.29
C VAL A 492 -43.84 -3.71 -7.18
N GLN A 493 -43.34 -4.77 -6.54
CA GLN A 493 -44.02 -5.40 -5.40
C GLN A 493 -44.18 -4.43 -4.22
N VAL A 494 -43.16 -3.62 -3.92
CA VAL A 494 -43.27 -2.55 -2.92
C VAL A 494 -44.38 -1.56 -3.30
N ALA A 495 -44.43 -1.11 -4.56
CA ALA A 495 -45.46 -0.17 -5.02
C ALA A 495 -46.89 -0.78 -4.99
N GLU A 496 -47.04 -2.09 -5.24
CA GLU A 496 -48.31 -2.81 -5.13
C GLU A 496 -48.77 -2.90 -3.66
N LEU A 497 -47.85 -3.17 -2.73
CA LEU A 497 -48.13 -3.16 -1.29
C LEU A 497 -48.46 -1.75 -0.78
N GLU A 498 -47.76 -0.72 -1.24
CA GLU A 498 -48.09 0.69 -0.94
C GLU A 498 -49.51 1.05 -1.37
N GLN A 499 -49.93 0.63 -2.56
CA GLN A 499 -51.29 0.84 -3.05
C GLN A 499 -52.33 0.11 -2.20
N THR A 500 -51.99 -1.08 -1.69
CA THR A 500 -52.86 -1.89 -0.83
C THR A 500 -53.01 -1.25 0.56
N LEU A 501 -51.93 -0.67 1.10
CA LEU A 501 -51.90 0.01 2.39
C LEU A 501 -52.68 1.34 2.37
N GLY A 502 -52.61 2.09 1.26
CA GLY A 502 -53.36 3.33 1.06
C GLY A 502 -53.00 4.44 2.08
N HIS A 503 -53.91 4.75 3.01
CA HIS A 503 -53.66 5.65 4.17
C HIS A 503 -53.80 4.91 5.51
N GLY A 504 -53.92 3.58 5.47
CA GLY A 504 -53.98 2.73 6.65
C GLY A 504 -52.61 2.51 7.26
N HIS A 505 -52.60 1.88 8.43
CA HIS A 505 -51.39 1.45 9.12
C HIS A 505 -51.53 -0.06 9.36
N ASP A 506 -50.62 -0.85 8.79
CA ASP A 506 -50.56 -2.31 8.93
C ASP A 506 -49.09 -2.71 9.10
N GLU A 507 -48.74 -3.11 10.32
CA GLU A 507 -47.36 -3.44 10.70
C GLU A 507 -46.81 -4.63 9.89
N GLU A 508 -47.65 -5.56 9.42
CA GLU A 508 -47.21 -6.74 8.68
C GLU A 508 -46.83 -6.36 7.24
N ILE A 509 -47.68 -5.56 6.58
CA ILE A 509 -47.42 -5.02 5.23
C ILE A 509 -46.21 -4.09 5.23
N GLU A 510 -46.07 -3.23 6.23
CA GLU A 510 -44.92 -2.31 6.36
C GLU A 510 -43.60 -3.06 6.58
N CYS A 511 -43.63 -4.16 7.35
CA CYS A 511 -42.47 -5.02 7.55
C CYS A 511 -42.07 -5.74 6.25
N GLU A 512 -43.05 -6.23 5.49
CA GLU A 512 -42.82 -6.86 4.18
C GLU A 512 -42.24 -5.85 3.16
N MET A 513 -42.78 -4.64 3.10
CA MET A 513 -42.23 -3.55 2.28
C MET A 513 -40.77 -3.25 2.65
N CYS A 514 -40.47 -3.08 3.95
CA CYS A 514 -39.10 -2.85 4.41
C CYS A 514 -38.14 -3.98 3.99
N ALA A 515 -38.59 -5.24 4.07
CA ALA A 515 -37.80 -6.40 3.66
C ALA A 515 -37.52 -6.41 2.14
N LEU A 516 -38.52 -6.11 1.31
CA LEU A 516 -38.38 -6.01 -0.14
C LEU A 516 -37.48 -4.85 -0.57
N GLU A 517 -37.59 -3.69 0.09
CA GLU A 517 -36.70 -2.55 -0.11
C GLU A 517 -35.25 -2.88 0.27
N GLU A 518 -35.04 -3.59 1.39
CA GLU A 518 -33.72 -4.05 1.79
C GLU A 518 -33.15 -5.04 0.77
N GLU A 519 -33.96 -5.97 0.26
CA GLU A 519 -33.54 -6.90 -0.80
C GLU A 519 -33.17 -6.14 -2.08
N ALA A 520 -33.99 -5.18 -2.53
CA ALA A 520 -33.71 -4.35 -3.69
C ALA A 520 -32.40 -3.55 -3.52
N ALA A 521 -32.12 -3.07 -2.31
CA ALA A 521 -30.87 -2.39 -1.97
C ALA A 521 -29.67 -3.36 -1.94
N VAL A 522 -29.83 -4.60 -1.49
CA VAL A 522 -28.80 -5.67 -1.59
C VAL A 522 -28.49 -5.98 -3.05
N VAL A 523 -29.51 -6.17 -3.90
CA VAL A 523 -29.35 -6.43 -5.33
C VAL A 523 -28.58 -5.29 -6.00
N LEU A 524 -28.94 -4.03 -5.73
CA LEU A 524 -28.22 -2.87 -6.27
C LEU A 524 -26.76 -2.81 -5.81
N ARG A 525 -26.48 -3.13 -4.54
CA ARG A 525 -25.11 -3.21 -4.01
C ARG A 525 -24.30 -4.29 -4.72
N ASN A 526 -24.89 -5.46 -4.97
CA ASN A 526 -24.26 -6.55 -5.70
C ASN A 526 -23.99 -6.15 -7.15
N TYR A 527 -24.97 -5.57 -7.84
CA TYR A 527 -24.83 -5.04 -9.21
C TYR A 527 -23.64 -4.07 -9.32
N ASN A 528 -23.60 -3.05 -8.46
CA ASN A 528 -22.52 -2.05 -8.46
C ASN A 528 -21.16 -2.70 -8.18
N THR A 529 -21.10 -3.64 -7.23
CA THR A 529 -19.86 -4.36 -6.89
C THR A 529 -19.36 -5.20 -8.06
N THR A 530 -20.28 -5.88 -8.77
CA THR A 530 -19.96 -6.68 -9.96
C THR A 530 -19.47 -5.80 -11.09
N ILE A 531 -20.15 -4.70 -11.40
CA ILE A 531 -19.69 -3.74 -12.43
C ILE A 531 -18.31 -3.20 -12.11
N GLU A 532 -18.05 -2.75 -10.88
CA GLU A 532 -16.74 -2.24 -10.50
C GLU A 532 -15.65 -3.32 -10.65
N ARG A 533 -15.97 -4.57 -10.30
CA ARG A 533 -15.06 -5.70 -10.44
C ARG A 533 -14.74 -5.98 -11.91
N GLU A 534 -15.77 -6.13 -12.74
CA GLU A 534 -15.64 -6.48 -14.15
C GLU A 534 -15.02 -5.35 -14.98
N THR A 535 -15.43 -4.09 -14.73
CA THR A 535 -14.81 -2.91 -15.36
C THR A 535 -13.30 -2.91 -15.12
N ARG A 536 -12.86 -3.20 -13.90
CA ARG A 536 -11.44 -3.28 -13.56
C ARG A 536 -10.73 -4.40 -14.31
N VAL A 537 -11.34 -5.58 -14.40
CA VAL A 537 -10.76 -6.74 -15.10
C VAL A 537 -10.66 -6.48 -16.60
N ARG A 538 -11.73 -6.01 -17.24
CA ARG A 538 -11.75 -5.68 -18.67
C ARG A 538 -10.78 -4.54 -19.00
N LEU A 539 -10.73 -3.49 -18.18
CA LEU A 539 -9.75 -2.42 -18.35
C LEU A 539 -8.30 -2.93 -18.25
N GLU A 540 -8.01 -3.87 -17.34
CA GLU A 540 -6.69 -4.49 -17.25
C GLU A 540 -6.32 -5.29 -18.51
N LEU A 541 -7.30 -5.88 -19.21
CA LEU A 541 -7.13 -6.61 -20.47
C LEU A 541 -6.93 -5.65 -21.65
N VAL A 542 -7.81 -4.66 -21.81
CA VAL A 542 -7.70 -3.62 -22.85
C VAL A 542 -6.35 -2.91 -22.76
N ARG A 543 -5.91 -2.56 -21.56
CA ARG A 543 -4.58 -1.98 -21.36
C ARG A 543 -3.45 -2.95 -21.71
N ALA A 544 -3.60 -4.24 -21.43
CA ALA A 544 -2.57 -5.22 -21.81
C ALA A 544 -2.38 -5.26 -23.33
N GLN A 545 -3.48 -5.37 -24.07
CA GLN A 545 -3.48 -5.31 -25.53
C GLN A 545 -2.88 -3.99 -26.04
N TYR A 546 -3.27 -2.87 -25.43
CA TYR A 546 -2.71 -1.57 -25.76
C TYR A 546 -1.18 -1.53 -25.64
N PHE A 547 -0.61 -2.07 -24.55
CA PHE A 547 0.84 -2.04 -24.34
C PHE A 547 1.59 -3.10 -25.14
N ASP A 548 0.96 -4.23 -25.49
CA ASP A 548 1.56 -5.26 -26.35
C ASP A 548 1.95 -4.71 -27.74
N GLU A 549 1.17 -3.75 -28.26
CA GLU A 549 1.43 -3.07 -29.55
C GLU A 549 2.26 -1.77 -29.43
N ALA A 550 2.67 -1.36 -28.22
CA ALA A 550 3.27 -0.05 -27.99
C ALA A 550 4.56 0.18 -28.80
N SER A 551 5.44 -0.82 -28.86
CA SER A 551 6.68 -0.73 -29.63
C SER A 551 6.42 -0.58 -31.13
N TYR A 552 5.44 -1.32 -31.66
CA TYR A 552 5.07 -1.21 -33.07
C TYR A 552 4.52 0.19 -33.39
N ARG A 553 3.65 0.74 -32.53
CA ARG A 553 3.14 2.10 -32.70
C ARG A 553 4.25 3.14 -32.67
N ALA A 554 5.16 3.05 -31.71
CA ALA A 554 6.26 3.98 -31.56
C ALA A 554 7.23 3.97 -32.76
N ILE A 555 7.60 2.78 -33.26
CA ILE A 555 8.51 2.64 -34.41
C ILE A 555 7.89 3.17 -35.70
N ASN A 556 6.58 2.99 -35.88
CA ASN A 556 5.89 3.38 -37.11
C ASN A 556 5.22 4.77 -37.04
N GLY A 557 5.45 5.54 -35.96
CA GLY A 557 4.86 6.87 -35.79
C GLY A 557 3.33 6.88 -35.66
N ILE A 558 2.73 5.74 -35.30
CA ILE A 558 1.27 5.61 -35.16
C ILE A 558 0.86 6.25 -33.85
N THR A 559 0.18 7.39 -33.93
CA THR A 559 -0.39 8.05 -32.75
C THR A 559 -1.70 7.37 -32.39
N SER A 560 -1.80 6.81 -31.19
CA SER A 560 -3.08 6.30 -30.68
C SER A 560 -4.05 7.47 -30.47
N ALA A 561 -5.29 7.33 -30.97
CA ALA A 561 -6.34 8.28 -30.69
C ALA A 561 -6.52 8.37 -29.18
N ARG A 562 -6.48 9.59 -28.63
CA ARG A 562 -6.72 9.81 -27.20
C ARG A 562 -8.15 9.39 -26.91
N THR A 563 -8.34 8.25 -26.24
CA THR A 563 -9.65 7.82 -25.72
C THR A 563 -10.10 8.84 -24.69
N THR A 564 -10.68 9.95 -25.14
CA THR A 564 -11.26 10.95 -24.25
C THR A 564 -12.57 10.36 -23.76
N GLY A 565 -12.63 10.05 -22.46
CA GLY A 565 -13.91 9.85 -21.78
C GLY A 565 -14.77 11.10 -22.01
N MET A 566 -16.09 10.90 -22.10
CA MET A 566 -17.17 11.81 -22.54
C MET A 566 -17.15 13.29 -22.08
N ALA A 567 -16.22 13.72 -21.23
CA ALA A 567 -16.12 15.11 -20.79
C ALA A 567 -15.62 16.08 -21.89
N ALA A 568 -14.86 15.62 -22.89
CA ALA A 568 -14.33 16.51 -23.93
C ALA A 568 -15.30 16.74 -25.11
N GLN A 569 -16.17 15.78 -25.43
CA GLN A 569 -17.13 15.92 -26.54
C GLN A 569 -18.25 16.93 -26.22
N LYS A 570 -18.69 17.02 -24.95
CA LYS A 570 -19.76 17.96 -24.57
C LYS A 570 -19.33 19.43 -24.50
N LEU A 571 -18.04 19.76 -24.55
CA LEU A 571 -17.62 21.17 -24.58
C LEU A 571 -17.67 21.77 -25.99
N HIS A 572 -17.58 20.93 -27.02
CA HIS A 572 -17.57 21.38 -28.42
C HIS A 572 -18.98 21.58 -28.99
N ASP A 573 -19.99 20.95 -28.38
CA ASP A 573 -21.39 21.00 -28.82
C ASP A 573 -22.22 22.11 -28.14
N ILE A 574 -21.62 22.92 -27.25
CA ILE A 574 -22.34 23.99 -26.50
C ILE A 574 -21.88 25.40 -26.91
N LEU A 575 -20.88 25.54 -27.78
CA LEU A 575 -20.44 26.85 -28.27
C LEU A 575 -20.83 27.02 -29.75
N PRO A 576 -21.61 28.05 -30.11
CA PRO A 576 -21.94 28.31 -31.50
C PRO A 576 -20.64 28.57 -32.29
N SER A 577 -20.54 27.95 -33.46
CA SER A 577 -19.45 28.09 -34.41
C SER A 577 -19.18 29.55 -34.73
N GLY A 578 -18.16 30.14 -34.09
CA GLY A 578 -17.82 31.54 -34.32
C GLY A 578 -16.79 32.21 -33.41
N VAL A 579 -16.19 31.52 -32.42
CA VAL A 579 -15.13 32.12 -31.59
C VAL A 579 -13.90 31.21 -31.58
N GLY A 580 -12.85 31.65 -32.27
CA GLY A 580 -11.58 30.93 -32.38
C GLY A 580 -10.92 30.72 -31.03
N VAL A 581 -10.66 29.47 -30.67
CA VAL A 581 -9.84 29.10 -29.53
C VAL A 581 -8.37 29.30 -29.93
N LYS A 582 -7.74 30.37 -29.44
CA LYS A 582 -6.28 30.54 -29.52
C LYS A 582 -5.58 29.49 -28.65
N GLY A 583 -4.60 28.80 -29.24
CA GLY A 583 -3.78 27.79 -28.56
C GLY A 583 -2.68 28.39 -27.66
N PRO A 584 -1.95 27.57 -26.88
CA PRO A 584 -1.14 27.99 -25.73
C PRO A 584 0.20 28.69 -26.01
N ASN A 585 0.43 29.21 -27.23
CA ASN A 585 1.75 29.75 -27.63
C ASN A 585 1.82 31.28 -27.74
N ASP A 586 0.86 32.03 -27.19
CA ASP A 586 0.76 33.49 -27.37
C ASP A 586 1.05 34.33 -26.10
N TRP A 587 1.80 33.81 -25.12
CA TRP A 587 2.08 34.53 -23.85
C TRP A 587 3.45 35.25 -23.76
N ASP A 588 4.22 35.36 -24.85
CA ASP A 588 5.57 35.94 -24.81
C ASP A 588 5.70 37.38 -25.36
N GLN A 589 4.61 38.14 -25.47
CA GLN A 589 4.69 39.57 -25.81
C GLN A 589 3.62 40.37 -25.08
N GLU A 590 3.89 40.75 -23.83
CA GLU A 590 3.42 42.02 -23.21
C GLU A 590 3.86 42.09 -21.74
N PHE A 591 5.16 42.36 -21.51
CA PHE A 591 5.66 43.10 -20.34
C PHE A 591 7.00 43.72 -20.73
N ASN A 592 6.92 44.92 -21.30
CA ASN A 592 7.97 45.94 -21.21
C ASN A 592 7.65 46.84 -20.03
#